data_AF-A0A2W4UHM0-F1
#
_entry.id   AF-A0A2W4UHM0-F1
#
_cell.length_a   1.000
_cell.length_b   1.000
_cell.length_c   1.000
_cell.angle_alpha   90.00
_cell.angle_beta   90.00
_cell.angle_gamma   90.00
#
_symmetry.space_group_name_H-M   'P 1'
#
loop_
_entity.id
_entity.type
_entity.pdbx_description
1 polymer ?
#
loop_
_entity_poly.entity_id
_entity_poly.type
_entity_poly.pdbx_seq_one_letter_code
_entity_poly.pdbx_strand_id
1 'polypeptide(L)' 'MGLSPGQIGALIGLVVGLIEYRIVSGLVIGALRRTDHSKTQAERDDYERRIAYVRVALVVLMIGVTPVLGYVIGQTVFG' A
#
# COMPACT_ATOMS: atom_id res chain seq x y z
N MET A 1 -10.41 29.14 -3.58
CA MET A 1 -10.02 28.38 -2.37
C MET A 1 -8.75 27.61 -2.72
N GLY A 2 -7.62 27.95 -2.11
CA GLY A 2 -6.34 27.24 -2.34
C GLY A 2 -6.20 26.04 -1.41
N LEU A 3 -5.38 25.06 -1.79
CA LEU A 3 -5.02 23.94 -0.92
C LEU A 3 -4.13 24.44 0.23
N SER A 4 -4.39 23.97 1.46
CA SER A 4 -3.49 24.24 2.59
C SER A 4 -2.19 23.44 2.46
N PRO A 5 -1.10 23.86 3.13
CA PRO A 5 0.17 23.12 3.08
C PRO A 5 0.05 21.67 3.56
N GLY A 6 -0.77 21.41 4.59
CA GLY A 6 -1.12 20.04 5.01
C GLY A 6 -1.84 19.25 3.91
N GLN A 7 -2.79 19.86 3.19
CA GLN A 7 -3.47 19.18 2.08
C GLN A 7 -2.52 18.85 0.92
N ILE A 8 -1.58 19.74 0.62
CA ILE A 8 -0.53 19.50 -0.39
C ILE A 8 0.36 18.35 0.05
N GLY A 9 0.80 18.34 1.31
CA GLY A 9 1.58 17.25 1.88
C GLY A 9 0.83 15.91 1.86
N ALA A 10 -0.47 15.91 2.13
CA ALA A 10 -1.31 14.70 2.06
C ALA A 10 -1.40 14.14 0.64
N LEU A 11 -1.57 15.01 -0.37
CA LEU A 11 -1.61 14.60 -1.78
C LEU A 11 -0.28 14.00 -2.22
N ILE A 12 0.85 14.61 -1.83
CA ILE A 12 2.19 14.08 -2.09
C ILE A 12 2.34 12.72 -1.41
N GLY A 13 2.00 12.61 -0.13
CA GLY A 13 2.06 11.35 0.62
C GLY A 13 1.18 10.25 0.01
N LEU A 14 0.02 10.60 -0.55
CA LEU A 14 -0.85 9.67 -1.26
C LEU A 14 -0.23 9.17 -2.56
N VAL A 15 0.33 10.06 -3.37
CA VAL A 15 1.02 9.66 -4.62
C VAL A 15 2.21 8.75 -4.31
N VAL A 16 3.01 9.10 -3.29
CA VAL A 16 4.13 8.26 -2.83
C VAL A 16 3.63 6.90 -2.35
N GLY A 17 2.63 6.86 -1.47
CA GLY A 17 2.06 5.61 -0.96
C GLY A 17 1.49 4.72 -2.06
N LEU A 18 0.91 5.29 -3.12
CA LEU A 18 0.44 4.54 -4.30
C LEU A 18 1.60 3.91 -5.09
N ILE A 19 2.70 4.64 -5.27
CA ILE A 19 3.90 4.14 -5.96
C ILE A 19 4.54 3.01 -5.15
N GLU A 20 4.75 3.24 -3.85
CA GLU A 20 5.30 2.24 -2.93
C GLU A 20 4.42 0.98 -2.90
N TYR A 21 3.10 1.14 -2.78
CA TYR A 21 2.17 0.02 -2.83
C TYR A 21 2.32 -0.81 -4.10
N ARG A 22 2.43 -0.17 -5.27
CA ARG A 22 2.60 -0.91 -6.54
C ARG A 22 3.89 -1.72 -6.55
N ILE A 23 4.99 -1.13 -6.11
CA ILE A 23 6.31 -1.78 -6.11
C ILE A 23 6.31 -2.94 -5.10
N VAL A 24 5.96 -2.67 -3.85
CA VAL A 24 6.03 -3.66 -2.77
C VAL A 24 4.99 -4.75 -2.98
N SER A 25 3.76 -4.43 -3.38
CA SER A 25 2.74 -5.44 -3.69
C SER A 25 3.20 -6.36 -4.82
N GLY A 26 3.80 -5.82 -5.89
CA GLY A 26 4.35 -6.62 -6.98
C GLY A 26 5.46 -7.58 -6.51
N LEU A 27 6.39 -7.08 -5.69
CA LEU A 27 7.48 -7.89 -5.14
C LEU A 27 6.98 -8.97 -4.17
N VAL A 28 6.14 -8.61 -3.20
CA VAL A 28 5.63 -9.52 -2.17
C VAL A 28 4.73 -10.59 -2.78
N ILE A 29 3.78 -10.19 -3.64
CA ILE A 29 2.87 -11.15 -4.30
C ILE A 29 3.66 -12.03 -5.27
N GLY A 30 4.63 -11.48 -6.01
CA GLY A 30 5.51 -12.25 -6.88
C GLY A 30 6.35 -13.28 -6.12
N ALA A 31 6.88 -12.90 -4.95
CA ALA A 31 7.63 -13.80 -4.08
C ALA A 31 6.73 -14.90 -3.48
N LEU A 32 5.53 -14.56 -3.00
CA LEU A 32 4.54 -15.53 -2.52
C LEU A 32 4.18 -16.52 -3.63
N ARG A 33 3.85 -16.05 -4.83
CA ARG A 33 3.56 -16.94 -5.96
C ARG A 33 4.71 -17.87 -6.33
N ARG A 34 5.96 -17.47 -6.11
CA ARG A 34 7.12 -18.34 -6.34
C ARG A 34 7.26 -19.45 -5.29
N THR A 35 6.70 -19.28 -4.10
CA THR A 35 6.72 -20.29 -3.03
C THR A 35 5.47 -21.15 -3.00
N ASP A 36 4.56 -20.97 -3.97
CA ASP A 36 3.37 -21.79 -4.11
C ASP A 36 3.74 -23.21 -4.59
N HIS A 37 3.58 -24.19 -3.70
CA HIS A 37 3.76 -25.61 -3.97
C HIS A 37 2.43 -26.37 -4.06
N SER A 38 1.30 -25.66 -4.22
CA SER A 38 -0.04 -26.25 -4.26
C SER A 38 -0.16 -27.29 -5.38
N LYS A 39 -0.60 -28.51 -5.02
CA LYS A 39 -0.77 -29.63 -5.95
C LYS A 39 -2.21 -29.79 -6.38
N THR A 40 -3.15 -29.26 -5.61
CA THR A 40 -4.59 -29.34 -5.85
C THR A 40 -5.22 -27.95 -6.01
N GLN A 41 -6.41 -27.91 -6.61
CA GLN A 41 -7.15 -26.66 -6.81
C GLN A 41 -7.60 -26.03 -5.49
N ALA A 42 -8.01 -26.85 -4.51
CA ALA A 42 -8.40 -26.37 -3.19
C ALA A 42 -7.25 -25.68 -2.43
N GLU A 43 -6.02 -26.19 -2.54
CA GLU A 43 -4.84 -25.56 -1.95
C GLU A 43 -4.53 -24.20 -2.59
N ARG A 44 -4.70 -24.10 -3.92
CA ARG A 44 -4.52 -22.84 -4.65
C ARG A 44 -5.53 -21.77 -4.21
N ASP A 45 -6.78 -22.15 -4.07
CA ASP A 45 -7.85 -21.21 -3.66
C ASP A 45 -7.59 -20.63 -2.26
N ASP A 46 -7.14 -21.47 -1.32
CA ASP A 46 -6.75 -21.00 0.01
C ASP A 46 -5.46 -20.16 0.00
N TYR A 47 -4.52 -20.47 -0.90
CA TYR A 47 -3.32 -19.66 -1.08
C TYR A 47 -3.66 -18.27 -1.65
N GLU A 48 -4.56 -18.19 -2.64
CA GLU A 48 -5.03 -16.93 -3.21
C GLU A 48 -5.76 -16.06 -2.19
N ARG A 49 -6.55 -16.67 -1.29
CA ARG A 49 -7.16 -15.94 -0.15
C ARG A 49 -6.11 -15.30 0.75
N ARG A 50 -5.01 -16.00 1.04
CA ARG A 50 -3.90 -15.45 1.83
C ARG A 50 -3.22 -14.28 1.11
N ILE A 51 -2.97 -14.42 -0.19
CA ILE A 51 -2.46 -13.32 -1.02
C ILE A 51 -3.41 -12.11 -0.95
N ALA A 52 -4.72 -12.32 -1.00
CA ALA A 52 -5.71 -11.26 -0.89
C ALA A 52 -5.62 -10.52 0.45
N TYR A 53 -5.50 -11.24 1.57
CA TYR A 53 -5.31 -10.61 2.89
C TYR A 53 -4.02 -9.80 2.96
N VAL A 54 -2.90 -10.33 2.45
CA VAL A 54 -1.63 -9.59 2.40
C VAL A 54 -1.77 -8.34 1.55
N ARG A 55 -2.47 -8.42 0.41
CA ARG A 55 -2.72 -7.28 -0.47
C ARG A 55 -3.53 -6.19 0.25
N VAL A 56 -4.59 -6.57 0.97
CA VAL A 56 -5.39 -5.63 1.76
C VAL A 56 -4.54 -4.97 2.85
N ALA A 57 -3.73 -5.75 3.57
CA ALA A 57 -2.83 -5.22 4.59
C ALA A 57 -1.84 -4.19 4.00
N LEU A 58 -1.25 -4.49 2.83
CA LEU A 58 -0.35 -3.58 2.14
C LEU A 58 -1.04 -2.28 1.70
N VAL A 59 -2.28 -2.36 1.20
CA VAL A 59 -3.09 -1.18 0.87
C VAL A 59 -3.30 -0.32 2.11
N VAL A 60 -3.74 -0.91 3.22
CA VAL A 60 -4.04 -0.18 4.45
C VAL A 60 -2.78 0.51 4.99
N LEU A 61 -1.66 -0.21 5.03
CA LEU A 61 -0.41 0.32 5.56
C LEU A 61 0.17 1.43 4.68
N MET A 62 0.21 1.25 3.36
CA MET A 62 0.91 2.20 2.47
C MET A 62 0.02 3.33 1.97
N ILE A 63 -1.25 3.06 1.70
CA ILE A 63 -2.19 4.07 1.17
C ILE A 63 -2.95 4.73 2.33
N GLY A 64 -3.09 4.09 3.48
CA GLY A 64 -3.72 4.69 4.65
C GLY A 64 -2.78 5.55 5.48
N VAL A 65 -1.56 5.08 5.76
CA VAL A 65 -0.65 5.75 6.72
C VAL A 65 0.18 6.85 6.05
N THR A 66 0.72 6.61 4.85
CA THR A 66 1.64 7.52 4.17
C THR A 66 1.03 8.90 3.86
N PRO A 67 -0.25 9.04 3.43
CA PRO A 67 -0.88 10.36 3.26
C PRO A 67 -1.09 11.09 4.58
N VAL A 68 -1.39 10.37 5.67
CA VAL A 68 -1.57 10.97 7.00
C VAL A 68 -0.24 11.56 7.48
N LEU A 69 0.86 10.83 7.29
CA LEU A 69 2.20 11.35 7.55
C LEU A 69 2.52 12.55 6.66
N GLY A 70 2.20 12.47 5.37
CA GLY A 70 2.36 13.60 4.43
C GLY A 70 1.59 14.84 4.86
N TYR A 71 0.36 14.68 5.38
CA TYR A 71 -0.44 15.78 5.92
C TYR A 71 0.24 16.44 7.13
N VAL A 72 0.65 15.62 8.10
CA VAL A 72 1.30 16.11 9.33
C VAL A 72 2.60 16.85 9.00
N ILE A 73 3.44 16.27 8.14
CA ILE A 73 4.71 16.88 7.71
C ILE A 73 4.47 18.16 6.92
N GLY A 74 3.52 18.15 5.98
CA GLY A 74 3.18 19.34 5.19
C GLY A 74 2.69 20.49 6.07
N GLN A 75 1.90 20.17 7.09
CA GLN A 75 1.40 21.16 8.04
C GLN A 75 2.49 21.67 8.99
N THR A 76 3.43 20.82 9.43
CA THR A 76 4.48 21.24 10.37
C THR A 76 5.62 22.02 9.71
N VAL A 77 5.92 21.74 8.44
CA VAL A 77 7.05 22.37 7.74
C VAL A 77 6.65 23.67 7.05
N PHE A 78 5.41 23.79 6.58
CA PHE A 78 4.97 24.88 5.71
C PHE A 78 3.73 25.63 6.23
N GLY A 79 3.18 25.24 7.38
CA GLY A 79 1.99 25.82 8.01
C GLY A 79 2.30 26.73 9.19
#